data_AF-A0A136LHY6-F1
#
_entry.id   AF-A0A136LHY6-F1
#
_cell.length_a   1.000
_cell.length_b   1.000
_cell.length_c   1.000
_cell.angle_alpha   90.00
_cell.angle_beta   90.00
_cell.angle_gamma   90.00
#
_symmetry.space_group_name_H-M   'P 1'
#
loop_
_entity.id
_entity.type
_entity.pdbx_description
1 polymer ?
#
loop_
_entity_poly.entity_id
_entity_poly.type
_entity_poly.pdbx_seq_one_letter_code
_entity_poly.pdbx_strand_id
1 'polypeptide(L)'
;MGNTRPMNESMSQNHRSSGNGYVSALEENNLAPYSRPQYGTVGIVERQSVQFSDTLTLRSGAALDGFTIAYETYGALNHDRSNAIMIFHALSGDAHVAGYYTDDPAERPGWWDEAVGPGKMFDTDRFFIICSNVLGGCRGSSGPSSLAADGRAYGSRFPVITVADMVEAQRYLLDHLGIDR
;
A
#
# COMPACT_ATOMS: atom_id res chain seq x y z
N MET A 1 73.86 -6.97 0.17
CA MET A 1 74.52 -6.97 1.50
C MET A 1 74.77 -5.52 1.89
N GLY A 2 74.48 -5.11 3.14
CA GLY A 2 74.64 -3.72 3.63
C GLY A 2 73.59 -2.76 3.04
N ASN A 3 72.54 -2.25 3.70
CA ASN A 3 72.26 -1.80 5.08
C ASN A 3 72.44 -0.27 5.31
N THR A 4 71.59 0.27 6.19
CA THR A 4 71.60 1.59 6.88
C THR A 4 71.28 2.91 6.14
N ARG A 5 70.36 3.67 6.75
CA ARG A 5 70.01 5.10 6.52
C ARG A 5 70.98 6.05 7.27
N PRO A 6 70.96 7.36 6.98
CA PRO A 6 70.38 8.37 7.92
C PRO A 6 69.35 9.31 7.19
N MET A 7 68.43 10.05 7.84
CA MET A 7 68.57 11.39 8.50
C MET A 7 69.44 12.37 7.67
N ASN A 8 69.12 13.64 7.40
CA ASN A 8 68.14 14.61 7.92
C ASN A 8 67.74 15.64 6.78
N GLU A 9 67.11 16.82 6.93
CA GLU A 9 66.69 17.65 8.10
C GLU A 9 65.38 18.48 7.90
N SER A 10 65.44 19.79 7.57
CA SER A 10 64.42 20.81 7.96
C SER A 10 64.50 22.17 7.20
N MET A 11 63.37 22.87 7.03
CA MET A 11 63.08 24.25 7.53
C MET A 11 61.93 24.99 6.81
N SER A 12 61.04 25.61 7.61
CA SER A 12 60.37 26.94 7.45
C SER A 12 59.74 27.35 6.08
N GLN A 13 58.54 27.96 6.02
CA GLN A 13 58.04 29.03 6.88
C GLN A 13 56.52 29.00 7.14
N ASN A 14 56.12 29.63 8.25
CA ASN A 14 54.74 29.89 8.63
C ASN A 14 54.13 31.08 7.88
N HIS A 15 52.82 31.03 7.61
CA HIS A 15 52.00 32.24 7.63
C HIS A 15 50.81 32.05 8.59
N ARG A 16 50.62 33.01 9.49
CA ARG A 16 49.56 32.98 10.51
C ARG A 16 48.28 33.60 9.96
N SER A 17 47.14 33.05 10.33
CA SER A 17 45.97 33.86 10.67
C SER A 17 45.27 33.27 11.88
N SER A 18 45.01 34.11 12.88
CA SER A 18 44.48 33.72 14.19
C SER A 18 42.96 33.63 14.16
N GLY A 19 42.38 32.62 14.84
CA GLY A 19 40.94 32.36 14.78
C GLY A 19 40.38 31.64 16.01
N ASN A 20 40.65 32.20 17.19
CA ASN A 20 40.00 32.00 18.50
C ASN A 20 39.35 30.63 18.81
N GLY A 21 39.93 29.88 19.74
CA GLY A 21 39.35 28.61 20.21
C GLY A 21 38.10 28.80 21.08
N TYR A 22 37.08 27.98 20.80
CA TYR A 22 36.07 27.57 21.76
C TYR A 22 35.88 26.06 21.65
N VAL A 23 36.36 25.32 22.65
CA VAL A 23 36.00 23.92 22.88
C VAL A 23 35.19 23.87 24.16
N SER A 24 33.88 23.69 24.05
CA SER A 24 33.05 23.16 25.14
C SER A 24 31.65 22.78 24.68
N ALA A 25 31.25 21.54 25.00
CA ALA A 25 29.88 21.09 25.19
C ALA A 25 28.87 21.26 24.04
N LEU A 26 28.86 20.28 23.14
CA LEU A 26 27.62 19.55 22.86
C LEU A 26 27.88 18.08 23.19
N GLU A 27 27.11 17.52 24.11
CA GLU A 27 27.22 16.12 24.50
C GLU A 27 26.83 15.23 23.31
N GLU A 28 27.62 14.19 23.06
CA GLU A 28 27.21 13.09 22.18
C GLU A 28 26.02 12.39 22.86
N ASN A 29 24.81 12.79 22.48
CA ASN A 29 23.58 12.11 22.86
C ASN A 29 23.61 10.70 22.27
N ASN A 30 24.16 9.77 23.05
CA ASN A 30 24.21 8.33 22.79
C ASN A 30 22.81 7.72 22.99
N LEU A 31 21.85 8.23 22.21
CA LEU A 31 20.57 7.57 22.01
C LEU A 31 20.86 6.25 21.30
N ALA A 32 20.44 5.15 21.92
CA ALA A 32 20.41 3.86 21.24
C ALA A 32 19.68 4.05 19.89
N PRO A 33 20.18 3.44 18.79
CA PRO A 33 19.53 3.59 17.49
C PRO A 33 18.06 3.22 17.63
N TYR A 34 17.17 4.06 17.08
CA TYR A 34 15.73 3.84 17.17
C TYR A 34 15.40 2.52 16.45
N SER A 35 15.35 1.44 17.23
CA SER A 35 15.06 0.11 16.74
C SER A 35 13.62 0.11 16.26
N ARG A 36 13.42 0.15 14.93
CA ARG A 36 12.10 -0.03 14.34
C ARG A 36 11.51 -1.33 14.91
N PRO A 37 10.31 -1.31 15.50
CA PRO A 37 9.62 -2.53 15.88
C PRO A 37 9.55 -3.46 14.66
N GLN A 38 9.90 -4.73 14.83
CA GLN A 38 9.72 -5.73 13.79
C GLN A 38 8.25 -6.13 13.75
N TYR A 39 7.46 -5.35 13.02
CA TYR A 39 6.06 -5.66 12.76
C TYR A 39 5.93 -6.79 11.73
N GLY A 40 4.95 -7.66 11.91
CA GLY A 40 4.64 -8.71 10.95
C GLY A 40 4.05 -8.16 9.64
N THR A 41 4.31 -8.85 8.53
CA THR A 41 3.40 -8.78 7.36
C THR A 41 2.14 -9.59 7.66
N VAL A 42 1.07 -9.37 6.89
CA VAL A 42 -0.16 -10.19 6.92
C VAL A 42 0.03 -11.59 6.32
N GLY A 43 1.16 -11.85 5.66
CA GLY A 43 1.51 -13.16 5.09
C GLY A 43 0.98 -13.33 3.66
N ILE A 44 0.58 -14.57 3.31
CA ILE A 44 -0.01 -14.87 2.00
C ILE A 44 -1.48 -14.41 1.99
N VAL A 45 -1.87 -13.72 0.93
CA VAL A 45 -3.20 -13.14 0.73
C VAL A 45 -3.80 -13.66 -0.56
N GLU A 46 -5.07 -14.06 -0.53
CA GLU A 46 -5.82 -14.45 -1.73
C GLU A 46 -6.71 -13.29 -2.20
N ARG A 47 -6.62 -12.94 -3.49
CA ARG A 47 -7.53 -11.96 -4.08
C ARG A 47 -8.89 -12.58 -4.35
N GLN A 48 -9.91 -12.00 -3.75
CA GLN A 48 -11.30 -12.42 -3.87
C GLN A 48 -12.03 -11.63 -4.97
N SER A 49 -13.18 -12.14 -5.39
CA SER A 49 -14.10 -11.38 -6.25
C SER A 49 -15.55 -11.76 -5.97
N VAL A 50 -16.43 -10.77 -6.08
CA VAL A 50 -17.88 -10.96 -6.03
C VAL A 50 -18.50 -10.40 -7.30
N GLN A 51 -19.45 -11.14 -7.88
CA GLN A 51 -20.26 -10.68 -9.01
C GLN A 51 -21.66 -10.35 -8.51
N PHE A 52 -22.08 -9.12 -8.75
CA PHE A 52 -23.43 -8.63 -8.54
C PHE A 52 -24.25 -8.84 -9.81
N SER A 53 -25.50 -9.27 -9.66
CA SER A 53 -26.50 -9.30 -10.76
C SER A 53 -27.26 -7.98 -10.89
N ASP A 54 -27.04 -7.07 -9.96
CA ASP A 54 -27.69 -5.78 -9.83
C ASP A 54 -27.31 -4.82 -10.97
N THR A 55 -28.26 -3.96 -11.36
CA THR A 55 -28.01 -2.85 -12.29
C THR A 55 -27.47 -1.65 -11.53
N LEU A 56 -26.18 -1.35 -11.72
CA LEU A 56 -25.59 -0.12 -11.19
C LEU A 56 -25.97 1.06 -12.09
N THR A 57 -26.81 1.97 -11.57
CA THR A 57 -27.18 3.21 -12.26
C THR A 57 -26.11 4.27 -12.01
N LEU A 58 -25.45 4.71 -13.09
CA LEU A 58 -24.31 5.62 -13.03
C LEU A 58 -24.75 7.09 -13.04
N ARG A 59 -23.90 8.00 -12.53
CA ARG A 59 -24.14 9.45 -12.53
C ARG A 59 -24.31 10.04 -13.93
N SER A 60 -23.82 9.37 -14.97
CA SER A 60 -24.03 9.70 -16.37
C SER A 60 -25.44 9.38 -16.89
N GLY A 61 -26.28 8.69 -16.09
CA GLY A 61 -27.58 8.16 -16.50
C GLY A 61 -27.49 6.83 -17.27
N ALA A 62 -26.28 6.33 -17.53
CA ALA A 62 -26.06 5.00 -18.06
C ALA A 62 -26.27 3.92 -16.98
N ALA A 63 -26.54 2.69 -17.42
CA ALA A 63 -26.68 1.53 -16.56
C ALA A 63 -25.56 0.52 -16.84
N LEU A 64 -25.08 -0.17 -15.80
CA LEU A 64 -24.21 -1.33 -15.91
C LEU A 64 -24.93 -2.54 -15.31
N ASP A 65 -25.47 -3.39 -16.19
CA ASP A 65 -26.25 -4.58 -15.81
C ASP A 65 -25.31 -5.72 -15.40
N GLY A 66 -25.17 -5.91 -14.09
CA GLY A 66 -24.25 -6.85 -13.49
C GLY A 66 -22.79 -6.38 -13.54
N PHE A 67 -22.08 -6.52 -12.42
CA PHE A 67 -20.70 -6.07 -12.30
C PHE A 67 -19.91 -6.89 -11.28
N THR A 68 -18.62 -7.03 -11.51
CA THR A 68 -17.69 -7.72 -10.61
C THR A 68 -16.88 -6.69 -9.84
N ILE A 69 -16.67 -6.93 -8.55
CA ILE A 69 -15.68 -6.23 -7.72
C ILE A 69 -14.65 -7.26 -7.25
N ALA A 70 -13.39 -7.02 -7.60
CA ALA A 70 -12.24 -7.76 -7.06
C ALA A 70 -11.68 -7.01 -5.85
N TYR A 71 -11.38 -7.75 -4.77
CA TYR A 71 -11.01 -7.17 -3.48
C TYR A 71 -10.11 -8.11 -2.67
N GLU A 72 -9.51 -7.56 -1.62
CA GLU A 72 -8.74 -8.27 -0.60
C GLU A 72 -9.18 -7.81 0.78
N THR A 73 -9.00 -8.68 1.77
CA THR A 73 -9.32 -8.41 3.17
C THR A 73 -8.20 -8.91 4.09
N TYR A 74 -7.96 -8.19 5.18
CA TYR A 74 -6.89 -8.47 6.13
C TYR A 74 -7.40 -8.39 7.57
N GLY A 75 -6.96 -9.29 8.43
CA GLY A 75 -7.50 -9.43 9.80
C GLY A 75 -8.85 -10.15 9.81
N ALA A 76 -9.63 -9.97 10.88
CA ALA A 76 -10.91 -10.65 11.08
C ALA A 76 -12.04 -9.67 11.44
N LEU A 77 -13.18 -9.80 10.75
CA LEU A 77 -14.39 -9.04 11.05
C LEU A 77 -14.99 -9.54 12.37
N ASN A 78 -15.23 -8.62 13.31
CA ASN A 78 -15.81 -8.95 14.61
C ASN A 78 -17.32 -9.24 14.53
N HIS A 79 -17.88 -9.83 15.58
CA HIS A 79 -19.27 -10.31 15.60
C HIS A 79 -20.31 -9.20 15.35
N ASP A 80 -20.07 -7.99 15.88
CA ASP A 80 -20.92 -6.80 15.69
C ASP A 80 -20.51 -5.94 14.47
N ARG A 81 -19.53 -6.41 13.69
CA ARG A 81 -19.05 -5.82 12.42
C ARG A 81 -18.62 -4.35 12.52
N SER A 82 -18.17 -3.94 13.70
CA SER A 82 -17.81 -2.57 14.05
C SER A 82 -16.32 -2.24 13.86
N ASN A 83 -15.49 -3.22 13.47
CA ASN A 83 -14.04 -3.07 13.30
C ASN A 83 -13.58 -2.98 11.83
N ALA A 84 -14.48 -2.74 10.88
CA ALA A 84 -14.13 -2.64 9.46
C ALA A 84 -13.43 -1.30 9.13
N ILE A 85 -12.44 -1.33 8.23
CA ILE A 85 -11.80 -0.14 7.65
C ILE A 85 -11.60 -0.35 6.15
N MET A 86 -12.22 0.50 5.33
CA MET A 86 -12.03 0.52 3.87
C MET A 86 -10.84 1.40 3.49
N ILE A 87 -9.86 0.83 2.78
CA ILE A 87 -8.74 1.55 2.16
C ILE A 87 -9.04 1.74 0.66
N PHE A 88 -8.75 2.94 0.15
CA PHE A 88 -8.91 3.30 -1.27
C PHE A 88 -7.52 3.45 -1.90
N HIS A 89 -7.26 2.69 -2.96
CA HIS A 89 -5.97 2.73 -3.67
C HIS A 89 -5.85 3.95 -4.59
N ALA A 90 -4.61 4.36 -4.90
CA ALA A 90 -4.34 5.40 -5.90
C ALA A 90 -4.68 4.92 -7.33
N LEU A 91 -4.78 5.83 -8.31
CA LEU A 91 -5.22 5.54 -9.69
C LEU A 91 -4.51 4.34 -10.37
N SER A 92 -3.20 4.18 -10.14
CA SER A 92 -2.39 3.07 -10.69
C SER A 92 -2.16 1.91 -9.72
N GLY A 93 -2.69 2.01 -8.49
CA GLY A 93 -2.65 0.97 -7.47
C GLY A 93 -3.76 -0.07 -7.67
N ASP A 94 -3.91 -0.93 -6.68
CA ASP A 94 -4.90 -2.00 -6.67
C ASP A 94 -5.29 -2.43 -5.25
N ALA A 95 -6.11 -3.47 -5.15
CA ALA A 95 -6.53 -4.06 -3.88
C ALA A 95 -5.37 -4.58 -3.00
N HIS A 96 -4.14 -4.73 -3.51
CA HIS A 96 -3.04 -5.40 -2.81
C HIS A 96 -2.30 -4.46 -1.85
N VAL A 97 -2.92 -4.16 -0.71
CA VAL A 97 -2.39 -3.21 0.26
C VAL A 97 -1.20 -3.79 1.05
N ALA A 98 -1.26 -5.08 1.41
CA ALA A 98 -0.22 -5.74 2.22
C ALA A 98 -0.14 -7.24 1.93
N GLY A 99 0.90 -7.89 2.45
CA GLY A 99 1.12 -9.32 2.25
C GLY A 99 1.73 -9.63 0.90
N TYR A 100 1.69 -10.90 0.52
CA TYR A 100 2.25 -11.47 -0.70
C TYR A 100 1.21 -12.39 -1.35
N TYR A 101 1.33 -12.69 -2.64
CA TYR A 101 0.50 -13.71 -3.29
C TYR A 101 1.14 -15.09 -3.26
N THR A 102 2.46 -15.15 -3.10
CA THR A 102 3.28 -16.35 -3.18
C THR A 102 4.34 -16.38 -2.07
N ASP A 103 4.98 -17.53 -1.89
CA ASP A 103 6.13 -17.71 -1.01
C ASP A 103 7.49 -17.37 -1.68
N ASP A 104 7.48 -16.76 -2.87
CA ASP A 104 8.70 -16.32 -3.57
C ASP A 104 9.40 -15.18 -2.81
N PRO A 105 10.63 -15.36 -2.30
CA PRO A 105 11.39 -14.31 -1.60
C PRO A 105 11.74 -13.09 -2.47
N ALA A 106 11.56 -13.17 -3.80
CA ALA A 106 11.74 -12.06 -4.73
C ALA A 106 10.44 -11.29 -5.04
N GLU A 107 9.27 -11.81 -4.64
CA GLU A 107 8.01 -11.07 -4.73
C GLU A 107 8.06 -9.83 -3.82
N ARG A 108 7.46 -8.74 -4.28
CA ARG A 108 7.31 -7.53 -3.47
C ARG A 108 5.97 -7.60 -2.74
N PRO A 109 5.91 -7.21 -1.47
CA PRO A 109 4.64 -7.17 -0.76
C PRO A 109 3.72 -6.08 -1.33
N GLY A 110 2.46 -6.11 -0.89
CA GLY A 110 1.47 -5.08 -1.16
C GLY A 110 1.96 -3.66 -0.92
N TRP A 111 1.37 -2.71 -1.66
CA TRP A 111 1.92 -1.36 -1.86
C TRP A 111 1.99 -0.48 -0.60
N TRP A 112 1.41 -0.93 0.51
CA TRP A 112 1.46 -0.27 1.82
C TRP A 112 1.72 -1.23 3.00
N ASP A 113 2.41 -2.37 2.78
CA ASP A 113 2.61 -3.38 3.84
C ASP A 113 3.19 -2.79 5.13
N GLU A 114 4.14 -1.86 5.07
CA GLU A 114 4.68 -1.14 6.24
C GLU A 114 3.62 -0.47 7.14
N ALA A 115 2.43 -0.14 6.60
CA ALA A 115 1.34 0.49 7.34
C ALA A 115 0.23 -0.49 7.77
N VAL A 116 0.07 -1.64 7.12
CA VAL A 116 -1.03 -2.59 7.35
C VAL A 116 -0.51 -3.96 7.79
N GLY A 117 -1.01 -4.47 8.92
CA GLY A 117 -0.63 -5.78 9.47
C GLY A 117 -0.55 -5.79 11.00
N PRO A 118 -0.13 -6.92 11.61
CA PRO A 118 -0.14 -7.10 13.06
C PRO A 118 0.67 -6.03 13.80
N GLY A 119 -0.01 -5.26 14.66
CA GLY A 119 0.56 -4.17 15.45
C GLY A 119 0.94 -2.90 14.69
N LYS A 120 0.67 -2.80 13.38
CA LYS A 120 0.98 -1.63 12.54
C LYS A 120 -0.07 -0.51 12.69
N MET A 121 0.03 0.55 11.88
CA MET A 121 -0.92 1.69 11.89
C MET A 121 -2.37 1.23 11.64
N PHE A 122 -2.55 0.38 10.64
CA PHE A 122 -3.79 -0.37 10.39
C PHE A 122 -3.60 -1.79 10.93
N ASP A 123 -3.81 -1.92 12.24
CA ASP A 123 -3.55 -3.14 13.01
C ASP A 123 -4.56 -4.24 12.69
N THR A 124 -4.13 -5.27 11.97
CA THR A 124 -4.99 -6.41 11.56
C THR A 124 -5.32 -7.37 12.69
N ASP A 125 -4.67 -7.27 13.86
CA ASP A 125 -5.07 -8.01 15.06
C ASP A 125 -6.34 -7.40 15.71
N ARG A 126 -6.74 -6.20 15.26
CA ARG A 126 -7.84 -5.41 15.82
C ARG A 126 -8.91 -5.05 14.80
N PHE A 127 -8.52 -4.73 13.57
CA PHE A 127 -9.39 -4.24 12.52
C PHE A 127 -9.48 -5.22 11.34
N PHE A 128 -10.64 -5.24 10.70
CA PHE A 128 -10.87 -5.91 9.43
C PHE A 128 -10.65 -4.90 8.30
N ILE A 129 -9.48 -4.95 7.69
CA ILE A 129 -9.09 -4.02 6.63
C ILE A 129 -9.58 -4.57 5.29
N ILE A 130 -10.19 -3.72 4.47
CA ILE A 130 -10.74 -4.08 3.15
C ILE A 130 -10.13 -3.16 2.11
N CYS A 131 -9.74 -3.69 0.95
CA CYS A 131 -9.46 -2.87 -0.22
C CYS A 131 -10.03 -3.52 -1.48
N SER A 132 -10.66 -2.72 -2.34
CA SER A 132 -11.26 -3.16 -3.59
C SER A 132 -10.59 -2.48 -4.78
N ASN A 133 -10.41 -3.21 -5.87
CA ASN A 133 -10.15 -2.62 -7.17
C ASN A 133 -11.35 -1.78 -7.61
N VAL A 134 -11.12 -0.52 -8.00
CA VAL A 134 -12.21 0.35 -8.48
C VAL A 134 -12.90 -0.20 -9.72
N LEU A 135 -14.20 0.09 -9.83
CA LEU A 135 -14.95 -0.04 -11.08
C LEU A 135 -14.23 0.76 -12.19
N GLY A 136 -14.24 0.27 -13.43
CA GLY A 136 -13.50 0.84 -14.56
C GLY A 136 -12.00 0.54 -14.56
N GLY A 137 -11.46 -0.10 -13.52
CA GLY A 137 -10.07 -0.55 -13.46
C GLY A 137 -9.76 -1.72 -14.40
N CYS A 138 -8.50 -2.19 -14.35
CA CYS A 138 -8.00 -3.30 -15.20
C CYS A 138 -7.59 -4.55 -14.42
N ARG A 139 -7.83 -4.61 -13.10
CA ARG A 139 -7.32 -5.65 -12.18
C ARG A 139 -8.42 -6.54 -11.56
N GLY A 140 -9.42 -6.89 -12.36
CA GLY A 140 -10.44 -7.91 -12.02
C GLY A 140 -11.84 -7.36 -11.72
N SER A 141 -11.96 -6.14 -11.21
CA SER A 141 -13.25 -5.43 -11.17
C SER A 141 -13.73 -5.08 -12.58
N SER A 142 -15.05 -4.95 -12.77
CA SER A 142 -15.65 -4.64 -14.07
C SER A 142 -15.10 -3.35 -14.66
N GLY A 143 -14.56 -3.42 -15.88
CA GLY A 143 -13.97 -2.31 -16.61
C GLY A 143 -13.90 -2.56 -18.11
N PRO A 144 -13.16 -1.74 -18.87
CA PRO A 144 -13.06 -1.85 -20.34
C PRO A 144 -12.59 -3.22 -20.87
N SER A 145 -11.82 -3.98 -20.10
CA SER A 145 -11.37 -5.33 -20.46
C SER A 145 -12.39 -6.44 -20.15
N SER A 146 -13.40 -6.15 -19.33
CA SER A 146 -14.43 -7.13 -18.94
C SER A 146 -15.39 -7.41 -20.09
N LEU A 147 -15.99 -8.61 -20.10
CA LEU A 147 -16.99 -8.99 -21.09
C LEU A 147 -18.33 -8.31 -20.79
N ALA A 148 -18.98 -7.83 -21.86
CA ALA A 148 -20.37 -7.41 -21.84
C ALA A 148 -21.31 -8.59 -22.15
N ALA A 149 -22.62 -8.37 -22.07
CA ALA A 149 -23.64 -9.39 -22.36
C ALA A 149 -23.57 -9.99 -23.78
N ASP A 150 -22.90 -9.31 -24.73
CA ASP A 150 -22.64 -9.83 -26.08
C ASP A 150 -21.40 -10.75 -26.18
N GLY A 151 -20.79 -11.10 -25.06
CA GLY A 151 -19.60 -11.95 -24.96
C GLY A 151 -18.32 -11.29 -25.44
N ARG A 152 -18.34 -9.98 -25.75
CA ARG A 152 -17.17 -9.21 -26.19
C ARG A 152 -16.73 -8.27 -25.08
N ALA A 153 -15.44 -7.93 -25.05
CA ALA A 153 -14.94 -6.89 -24.15
C ALA A 153 -15.73 -5.58 -24.34
N TYR A 154 -15.97 -4.82 -23.26
CA TYR A 154 -16.61 -3.51 -23.36
C TYR A 154 -15.79 -2.56 -24.25
N GLY A 155 -14.48 -2.48 -24.04
CA GLY A 155 -13.60 -1.52 -24.69
C GLY A 155 -14.07 -0.09 -24.44
N SER A 156 -14.08 0.74 -25.50
CA SER A 156 -14.62 2.11 -25.47
C SER A 156 -16.14 2.18 -25.26
N ARG A 157 -16.86 1.05 -25.21
CA ARG A 157 -18.28 0.99 -24.83
C ARG A 157 -18.49 0.97 -23.31
N PHE A 158 -17.44 0.78 -22.51
CA PHE A 158 -17.57 0.86 -21.05
C PHE A 158 -18.05 2.28 -20.70
N PRO A 159 -19.12 2.43 -19.92
CA PRO A 159 -19.70 3.74 -19.65
C PRO A 159 -18.70 4.65 -18.92
N VAL A 160 -18.82 5.96 -19.15
CA VAL A 160 -18.05 6.94 -18.37
C VAL A 160 -18.56 6.92 -16.93
N ILE A 161 -17.64 6.63 -16.01
CA ILE A 161 -17.87 6.56 -14.57
C ILE A 161 -17.20 7.74 -13.85
N THR A 162 -17.71 8.03 -12.65
CA THR A 162 -17.19 9.03 -11.72
C THR A 162 -16.71 8.36 -10.43
N VAL A 163 -16.02 9.10 -9.57
CA VAL A 163 -15.66 8.62 -8.22
C VAL A 163 -16.91 8.24 -7.41
N ALA A 164 -18.04 8.91 -7.60
CA ALA A 164 -19.29 8.57 -6.92
C ALA A 164 -19.86 7.21 -7.38
N ASP A 165 -19.61 6.80 -8.62
CA ASP A 165 -20.01 5.48 -9.13
C ASP A 165 -19.10 4.37 -8.59
N MET A 166 -17.80 4.66 -8.43
CA MET A 166 -16.85 3.77 -7.77
C MET A 166 -17.24 3.55 -6.30
N VAL A 167 -17.56 4.62 -5.57
CA VAL A 167 -18.00 4.55 -4.17
C VAL A 167 -19.32 3.81 -4.02
N GLU A 168 -20.29 3.98 -4.94
CA GLU A 168 -21.53 3.20 -4.92
C GLU A 168 -21.23 1.70 -5.13
N ALA A 169 -20.41 1.34 -6.12
CA ALA A 169 -20.01 -0.05 -6.35
C ALA A 169 -19.24 -0.67 -5.17
N GLN A 170 -18.52 0.15 -4.39
CA GLN A 170 -17.88 -0.25 -3.14
C GLN A 170 -18.88 -0.41 -2.00
N ARG A 171 -19.97 0.36 -1.98
CA ARG A 171 -21.08 0.18 -1.04
C ARG A 171 -21.75 -1.19 -1.24
N TYR A 172 -21.94 -1.65 -2.48
CA TYR A 172 -22.40 -3.03 -2.76
C TYR A 172 -21.44 -4.11 -2.20
N LEU A 173 -20.12 -3.87 -2.21
CA LEU A 173 -19.16 -4.78 -1.57
C LEU A 173 -19.32 -4.78 -0.04
N LEU A 174 -19.51 -3.62 0.58
CA LEU A 174 -19.76 -3.53 2.03
C LEU A 174 -21.09 -4.21 2.41
N ASP A 175 -22.16 -4.01 1.64
CA ASP A 175 -23.44 -4.72 1.80
C ASP A 175 -23.26 -6.25 1.66
N HIS A 176 -22.43 -6.72 0.73
CA HIS A 176 -22.14 -8.15 0.53
C HIS A 176 -21.37 -8.78 1.71
N LEU A 177 -20.42 -8.04 2.28
CA LEU A 177 -19.75 -8.39 3.53
C LEU A 177 -20.66 -8.14 4.76
N GLY A 178 -21.79 -7.47 4.54
CA GLY A 178 -22.81 -7.06 5.51
C GLY A 178 -22.27 -6.10 6.58
N ILE A 179 -21.55 -5.09 6.14
CA ILE A 179 -20.97 -4.02 6.97
C ILE A 179 -21.80 -2.76 6.75
N ASP A 180 -22.60 -2.41 7.75
CA ASP A 180 -23.63 -1.36 7.62
C ASP A 180 -23.14 0.06 8.00
N ARG A 181 -21.87 0.20 8.44
CA ARG A 181 -21.31 1.43 9.05
C ARG A 181 -19.78 1.49 9.03
#